data_AF-A0A920GSB8-F1
#
_entry.id   AF-A0A920GSB8-F1
#
_cell.length_a   1.000
_cell.length_b   1.000
_cell.length_c   1.000
_cell.angle_alpha   90.00
_cell.angle_beta   90.00
_cell.angle_gamma   90.00
#
_symmetry.space_group_name_H-M   'P 1'
#
loop_
_entity.id
_entity.type
_entity.pdbx_description
1 polymer ?
#
loop_
_entity_poly.entity_id
_entity_poly.type
_entity_poly.pdbx_seq_one_letter_code
_entity_poly.pdbx_strand_id
1 'polypeptide(L)' 'MFNDEKSVFVETKKIPVHDLEIGESYVGPCLIYDEGSSMPLLKGQTLSIDERGIITLRRCEVKNGKD' A
#
# COMPACT_ATOMS: atom_id res chain seq x y z
N MET A 1 18.56 -4.33 -11.98
CA MET A 1 18.97 -2.97 -12.40
C MET A 1 17.70 -2.15 -12.52
N PHE A 2 17.62 -0.99 -11.85
CA PHE A 2 16.47 -0.09 -11.96
C PHE A 2 16.46 0.49 -13.37
N ASN A 3 15.32 0.48 -14.05
CA ASN A 3 15.19 1.00 -15.41
C ASN A 3 14.61 2.41 -15.34
N ASP A 4 15.47 3.41 -15.47
CA ASP A 4 15.09 4.83 -15.36
C ASP A 4 14.10 5.27 -16.45
N GLU A 5 14.09 4.62 -17.62
CA GLU A 5 13.17 4.95 -18.70
C GLU A 5 11.75 4.42 -18.46
N LYS A 6 11.59 3.45 -17.56
CA LYS A 6 10.29 2.84 -17.21
C LYS A 6 9.84 3.16 -15.79
N SER A 7 10.65 3.88 -15.02
CA SER A 7 10.34 4.23 -13.65
C SER A 7 9.46 5.48 -13.61
N VAL A 8 8.53 5.50 -12.66
CA VAL A 8 7.70 6.66 -12.37
C VAL A 8 7.95 7.03 -10.93
N PHE A 9 8.39 8.25 -10.69
CA PHE A 9 8.42 8.81 -9.35
C PHE A 9 7.01 9.21 -8.95
N VAL A 10 6.57 8.69 -7.82
CA VAL A 10 5.25 9.01 -7.26
C VAL A 10 5.49 9.61 -5.90
N GLU A 11 4.99 10.84 -5.69
CA GLU A 11 4.88 11.38 -4.34
C GLU A 11 3.79 10.59 -3.62
N THR A 12 4.13 9.98 -2.48
CA THR A 12 3.21 9.08 -1.76
C THR A 12 3.00 9.54 -0.33
N LYS A 13 1.79 9.28 0.18
CA LYS A 13 1.49 9.48 1.60
C LYS A 13 2.34 8.52 2.43
N LYS A 14 2.98 9.05 3.48
CA LYS A 14 3.68 8.26 4.50
C LYS A 14 2.73 8.09 5.68
N ILE A 15 2.54 6.86 6.13
CA ILE A 15 1.61 6.50 7.21
C ILE A 15 2.42 5.77 8.30
N PRO A 16 2.57 6.36 9.49
CA PRO A 16 3.13 5.65 10.64
C PRO A 16 2.29 4.41 10.97
N VAL A 17 2.93 3.31 11.37
CA VAL A 17 2.20 2.08 11.78
C VAL A 17 1.21 2.35 12.92
N HIS A 18 1.51 3.28 13.84
CA HIS A 18 0.63 3.62 14.95
C HIS A 18 -0.62 4.44 14.55
N ASP A 19 -0.67 4.97 13.33
CA ASP A 19 -1.84 5.63 12.77
C ASP A 19 -2.77 4.64 12.05
N LEU A 20 -2.42 3.35 12.04
CA LEU A 20 -3.25 2.33 11.40
C LEU A 20 -4.38 1.88 12.33
N GLU A 21 -5.61 2.02 11.86
CA GLU A 21 -6.82 1.63 12.57
C GLU A 21 -7.32 0.23 12.18
N ILE A 22 -7.90 -0.48 13.16
CA ILE A 22 -8.58 -1.77 12.97
C ILE A 22 -9.85 -1.57 12.14
N GLY A 23 -10.12 -2.49 11.22
CA GLY A 23 -11.28 -2.43 10.32
C GLY A 23 -11.03 -1.57 9.08
N GLU A 24 -9.98 -0.75 9.08
CA GLU A 24 -9.66 0.15 7.97
C GLU A 24 -8.86 -0.51 6.86
N SER A 25 -8.92 0.14 5.69
CA SER A 25 -8.18 -0.27 4.49
C SER A 25 -7.40 0.90 3.86
N TYR A 26 -6.17 0.62 3.47
CA TYR A 26 -5.22 1.60 2.93
C TYR A 26 -4.86 1.20 1.49
N VAL A 27 -5.13 2.07 0.54
CA VAL A 27 -4.90 1.84 -0.89
C VAL A 27 -3.60 2.48 -1.34
N GLY A 28 -2.77 1.73 -2.05
CA GLY A 28 -1.54 2.25 -2.64
C GLY A 28 -1.80 3.21 -3.81
N PRO A 29 -0.89 4.17 -4.08
CA PRO A 29 0.48 4.19 -3.59
C PRO A 29 0.66 4.93 -2.25
N CYS A 30 1.21 4.25 -1.25
CA CYS A 30 1.59 4.84 0.04
C CYS A 30 2.76 4.07 0.68
N LEU A 31 3.43 4.68 1.65
CA LEU A 31 4.48 4.04 2.43
C LEU A 31 4.03 3.92 3.88
N ILE A 32 3.91 2.68 4.37
CA ILE A 32 3.72 2.42 5.79
C ILE A 32 5.09 2.27 6.43
N TYR A 33 5.31 2.86 7.61
CA TYR A 33 6.62 2.84 8.25
C TYR A 33 6.57 2.87 9.79
N ASP A 34 7.61 2.32 10.40
CA ASP A 34 7.97 2.55 11.81
C ASP A 34 9.47 2.89 11.91
N GLU A 35 10.02 2.96 13.14
CA GLU A 35 11.42 3.31 13.38
C GLU A 35 12.45 2.33 12.79
N GLY A 36 12.07 1.07 12.52
CA GLY A 36 12.97 0.02 12.05
C GLY A 36 12.53 -0.67 10.74
N SER A 37 11.35 -0.35 10.22
CA SER A 37 10.75 -1.06 9.10
C SER A 37 9.92 -0.14 8.20
N SER A 38 9.80 -0.54 6.94
CA SER A 38 8.90 0.11 6.00
C SER A 38 8.28 -0.89 5.04
N MET A 39 7.05 -0.62 4.64
CA MET A 39 6.28 -1.42 3.70
C MET A 39 5.65 -0.51 2.64
N PRO A 40 6.14 -0.53 1.39
CA PRO A 40 5.51 0.20 0.31
C PRO A 40 4.25 -0.54 -0.16
N LEU A 41 3.14 0.18 -0.25
CA LEU A 41 1.96 -0.26 -0.98
C LEU A 41 2.05 0.35 -2.38
N LEU A 42 2.14 -0.52 -3.39
CA LEU A 42 2.19 -0.13 -4.78
C LEU A 42 0.78 0.11 -5.34
N LYS A 43 0.70 0.75 -6.50
CA LYS A 43 -0.57 0.94 -7.22
C LYS A 43 -1.29 -0.41 -7.40
N GLY A 44 -2.57 -0.44 -7.03
CA GLY A 44 -3.40 -1.65 -7.09
C GLY A 44 -3.20 -2.61 -5.92
N GLN A 45 -2.44 -2.23 -4.90
CA GLN A 45 -2.38 -2.96 -3.64
C GLN A 45 -3.27 -2.29 -2.58
N THR A 46 -3.90 -3.10 -1.75
CA THR A 46 -4.69 -2.66 -0.60
C THR A 46 -4.21 -3.43 0.62
N LEU A 47 -3.93 -2.71 1.70
CA LEU A 47 -3.70 -3.28 3.02
C LEU A 47 -4.97 -3.13 3.85
N SER A 48 -5.38 -4.19 4.54
CA SER A 48 -6.49 -4.15 5.48
C SER A 48 -6.08 -4.74 6.82
N ILE A 49 -6.61 -4.20 7.91
CA ILE A 49 -6.37 -4.69 9.27
C ILE A 49 -7.66 -5.27 9.80
N ASP A 50 -7.64 -6.56 10.16
CA ASP A 50 -8.81 -7.21 10.74
C ASP A 50 -8.94 -6.92 12.25
N GLU A 51 -10.06 -7.33 12.84
CA GLU A 51 -10.38 -7.18 14.28
C GLU A 51 -9.35 -7.83 15.23
N ARG A 52 -8.48 -8.69 14.70
CA ARG A 52 -7.42 -9.36 15.46
C ARG A 52 -6.07 -8.64 15.32
N GLY A 53 -6.04 -7.52 14.61
CA GLY A 53 -4.82 -6.78 14.28
C GLY A 53 -3.98 -7.43 13.18
N ILE A 54 -4.54 -8.40 12.43
CA ILE A 54 -3.80 -9.06 11.37
C ILE A 54 -3.81 -8.18 10.13
N ILE A 55 -2.61 -7.86 9.66
CA ILE A 55 -2.38 -7.12 8.43
C ILE A 55 -2.49 -8.08 7.24
N THR A 56 -3.39 -7.76 6.30
CA THR A 56 -3.54 -8.49 5.03
C THR A 56 -3.24 -7.56 3.86
N LEU A 57 -2.28 -7.95 3.02
CA LEU A 57 -1.98 -7.27 1.75
C LEU A 57 -2.65 -8.00 0.59
N ARG A 58 -3.51 -7.31 -0.15
CA ARG A 58 -4.17 -7.82 -1.36
C ARG A 58 -3.73 -7.04 -2.59
N ARG A 59 -3.53 -7.75 -3.70
CA ARG A 59 -3.38 -7.14 -5.02
C ARG A 59 -4.74 -7.18 -5.72
N CYS A 60 -5.33 -6.01 -5.93
CA CYS A 60 -6.52 -5.89 -6.75
C CYS A 60 -6.08 -5.82 -8.20
N GLU A 61 -6.39 -6.86 -8.98
CA GLU A 61 -6.38 -6.73 -10.42
C GLU A 61 -7.46 -5.73 -10.79
N VAL A 62 -7.05 -4.56 -11.29
CA VAL A 62 -7.98 -3.70 -12.00
C VAL A 62 -8.40 -4.50 -13.23
N LYS A 63 -9.58 -5.12 -13.19
CA LYS A 63 -10.24 -5.53 -14.43
C LYS A 63 -10.37 -4.24 -15.22
N ASN A 64 -9.61 -4.10 -16.29
CA ASN A 64 -9.84 -3.05 -17.27
C ASN A 64 -11.24 -3.30 -17.84
N GLY A 65 -12.24 -2.70 -17.22
CA GLY A 65 -13.61 -2.67 -17.72
C GLY A 65 -13.57 -1.99 -19.07
N LYS A 66 -13.60 -2.78 -20.13
CA LYS A 66 -14.39 -2.45 -21.32
C LYS A 66 -15.80 -2.93 -21.00
N ASP A 67 -16.60 -2.05 -20.43
CA ASP A 67 -18.05 -2.03 -20.59
C ASP A 67 -18.41 -0.64 -21.12
#